data_AF-A0A970VTI4-F1
#
_entry.id   AF-A0A970VTI4-F1
#
_cell.length_a   1.000
_cell.length_b   1.000
_cell.length_c   1.000
_cell.angle_alpha   90.00
_cell.angle_beta   90.00
_cell.angle_gamma   90.00
#
_symmetry.space_group_name_H-M   'P 1'
#
loop_
_entity.id
_entity.type
_entity.pdbx_description
1 polymer ?
#
loop_
_entity_poly.entity_id
_entity_poly.type
_entity_poly.pdbx_seq_one_letter_code
_entity_poly.pdbx_strand_id
1 'polypeptide(L)'
;MLTPVARSQILLFLYEAKRLISKGNCQLVPRKKNLDALSNLGWEVNFLFEHICSEITPEHYVDGPKTDYNFPGEDVWIFGTNIEENEYYIKLKIRRFKDDANDALFLCISFHPVEHPLKYPFRGGDCT
;
A
#
# COMPACT_ATOMS: atom_id res chain seq x y z
N MET A 1 25.35 -4.17 -2.54
CA MET A 1 24.22 -5.11 -2.67
C MET A 1 23.09 -4.55 -1.83
N LEU A 2 21.93 -4.23 -2.44
CA LEU A 2 20.75 -3.86 -1.66
C LEU A 2 20.31 -5.12 -0.90
N THR A 3 20.23 -5.04 0.42
CA THR A 3 19.70 -6.14 1.23
C THR A 3 18.24 -6.38 0.82
N PRO A 4 17.84 -7.63 0.51
CA PRO A 4 16.45 -7.94 0.24
C PRO A 4 15.59 -7.55 1.46
N VAL A 5 14.43 -6.94 1.21
CA VAL A 5 13.51 -6.55 2.28
C VAL A 5 13.11 -7.80 3.09
N ALA A 6 13.11 -7.68 4.41
CA ALA A 6 12.66 -8.76 5.27
C ALA A 6 11.13 -8.76 5.36
N ARG A 7 10.50 -9.95 5.40
CA ARG A 7 9.06 -10.11 5.60
C ARG A 7 8.55 -9.39 6.86
N SER A 8 9.37 -9.33 7.91
CA SER A 8 9.07 -8.60 9.15
C SER A 8 8.92 -7.08 8.94
N GLN A 9 9.66 -6.48 7.99
CA GLN A 9 9.53 -5.06 7.68
C GLN A 9 8.19 -4.76 7.00
N ILE A 10 7.74 -5.67 6.11
CA ILE A 10 6.43 -5.57 5.45
C ILE A 10 5.31 -5.72 6.49
N LEU A 11 5.44 -6.69 7.40
CA LEU A 11 4.49 -6.89 8.50
C LEU A 11 4.38 -5.65 9.39
N LEU A 12 5.52 -5.04 9.75
CA LEU A 12 5.53 -3.82 10.56
C LEU A 12 4.87 -2.64 9.82
N PHE A 13 5.14 -2.48 8.53
CA PHE A 13 4.49 -1.46 7.71
C PHE A 13 2.96 -1.67 7.66
N LEU A 14 2.51 -2.89 7.37
CA LEU A 14 1.09 -3.22 7.31
C LEU A 14 0.41 -3.07 8.67
N TYR A 15 1.08 -3.43 9.77
CA TYR A 15 0.56 -3.22 11.12
C TYR A 15 0.30 -1.74 11.39
N GLU A 16 1.29 -0.87 11.13
CA GLU A 16 1.12 0.57 11.33
C GLU A 16 0.07 1.18 10.38
N ALA A 17 0.05 0.74 9.11
CA ALA A 17 -0.96 1.17 8.15
C ALA A 17 -2.39 0.85 8.65
N LYS A 18 -2.63 -0.39 9.07
CA LYS A 18 -3.94 -0.82 9.60
C LYS A 18 -4.32 -0.06 10.87
N ARG A 19 -3.35 0.18 11.77
CA ARG A 19 -3.56 1.00 12.98
C ARG A 19 -3.91 2.46 12.66
N LEU A 20 -3.38 3.03 11.59
CA LEU A 20 -3.70 4.39 11.16
C LEU A 20 -5.07 4.46 10.50
N ILE A 21 -5.39 3.51 9.62
CA ILE A 21 -6.71 3.39 9.00
C ILE A 21 -7.80 3.24 10.09
N SER A 22 -7.58 2.40 11.10
CA SER A 22 -8.56 2.20 12.19
C SER A 22 -8.82 3.46 13.04
N LYS A 23 -7.91 4.45 13.00
CA LYS A 23 -8.07 5.74 13.66
C LYS A 23 -8.71 6.81 12.76
N GLY A 24 -8.97 6.49 11.50
CA GLY A 24 -9.37 7.46 10.47
C GLY A 24 -8.21 8.30 9.93
N ASN A 25 -6.96 7.99 10.29
CA ASN A 25 -5.77 8.71 9.86
C ASN A 25 -5.28 8.17 8.51
N CYS A 26 -6.14 8.20 7.50
CA CYS A 26 -5.85 7.70 6.17
C CYS A 26 -6.45 8.61 5.07
N GLN A 27 -5.70 8.79 3.98
CA GLN A 27 -6.12 9.62 2.85
C GLN A 27 -5.73 9.01 1.49
N LEU A 28 -6.63 9.11 0.53
CA LEU A 28 -6.36 8.81 -0.88
C LEU A 28 -5.87 10.08 -1.55
N VAL A 29 -4.73 10.02 -2.24
CA VAL A 29 -4.27 11.13 -3.07
C VAL A 29 -5.22 11.24 -4.28
N PRO A 30 -5.90 12.38 -4.52
CA PRO A 30 -7.01 12.50 -5.47
C PRO A 30 -6.52 12.65 -6.92
N ARG A 31 -5.78 11.66 -7.42
CA ARG A 31 -5.35 11.61 -8.82
C ARG A 31 -6.47 11.05 -9.68
N LYS A 32 -6.64 11.60 -10.89
CA LYS A 32 -7.65 11.14 -11.86
C LYS A 32 -7.71 9.61 -11.98
N LYS A 33 -6.56 8.95 -12.15
CA LYS A 33 -6.48 7.49 -12.29
C LYS A 33 -7.01 6.72 -11.07
N ASN A 34 -6.80 7.24 -9.86
CA ASN A 34 -7.33 6.64 -8.64
C ASN A 34 -8.85 6.79 -8.58
N LEU A 35 -9.36 7.97 -8.92
CA LEU A 35 -10.80 8.25 -8.91
C LEU A 35 -11.54 7.46 -9.99
N ASP A 36 -10.96 7.37 -11.19
CA ASP A 36 -11.50 6.56 -12.29
C ASP A 36 -11.53 5.07 -11.87
N ALA A 37 -10.48 4.56 -11.22
CA ALA A 37 -10.44 3.18 -10.72
C ALA A 37 -11.53 2.90 -9.68
N LEU A 38 -11.74 3.80 -8.73
CA LEU A 38 -12.83 3.70 -7.75
C LEU A 38 -14.20 3.75 -8.44
N SER A 39 -14.39 4.69 -9.36
CA SER A 39 -15.65 4.84 -10.09
C SER A 39 -16.00 3.59 -10.90
N ASN A 40 -14.99 2.97 -11.54
CA ASN A 40 -15.19 1.75 -12.32
C ASN A 40 -15.56 0.54 -11.45
N LEU A 41 -15.06 0.49 -10.21
CA LEU A 41 -15.42 -0.53 -9.23
C LEU A 41 -16.73 -0.22 -8.49
N GLY A 42 -17.28 0.99 -8.64
CA GLY A 42 -18.40 1.47 -7.81
C GLY A 42 -18.02 1.63 -6.33
N TRP A 43 -16.74 1.86 -6.03
CA TRP A 43 -16.23 1.93 -4.67
C TRP A 43 -16.17 3.36 -4.14
N GLU A 44 -16.52 3.51 -2.86
CA GLU A 44 -16.17 4.70 -2.09
C GLU A 44 -14.73 4.58 -1.55
N VAL A 45 -14.13 5.72 -1.20
CA VAL A 45 -12.77 5.76 -0.62
C VAL A 45 -12.65 4.92 0.66
N ASN A 46 -13.70 4.87 1.47
CA ASN A 46 -13.71 4.06 2.69
C ASN A 46 -13.59 2.57 2.38
N PHE A 47 -14.27 2.08 1.34
CA PHE A 47 -14.21 0.68 0.94
C PHE A 47 -12.81 0.28 0.46
N LEU A 48 -12.08 1.19 -0.21
CA LEU A 48 -10.66 0.97 -0.54
C LEU A 48 -9.81 0.75 0.72
N PHE A 49 -10.02 1.52 1.78
CA PHE A 49 -9.28 1.34 3.03
C PHE A 49 -9.69 0.09 3.81
N GLU A 50 -10.97 -0.28 3.76
CA GLU A 50 -11.46 -1.56 4.28
C GLU A 50 -10.79 -2.74 3.56
N HIS A 51 -10.74 -2.71 2.23
CA HIS A 51 -10.03 -3.71 1.41
C HIS A 51 -8.54 -3.79 1.77
N ILE A 52 -7.87 -2.64 1.92
CA ILE A 52 -6.45 -2.62 2.34
C ILE A 52 -6.28 -3.28 3.72
N CYS A 53 -7.22 -3.08 4.63
CA CYS A 53 -7.16 -3.67 5.97
C CYS A 53 -7.43 -5.18 5.97
N SER A 54 -8.43 -5.65 5.23
CA SER A 54 -8.85 -7.06 5.25
C SER A 54 -8.00 -7.94 4.35
N GLU A 55 -7.67 -7.49 3.15
CA GLU A 55 -7.09 -8.36 2.12
C GLU A 55 -5.57 -8.25 1.99
N ILE A 56 -4.98 -7.08 2.27
CA ILE A 56 -3.55 -6.87 2.00
C ILE A 56 -2.69 -7.51 3.10
N THR A 57 -1.81 -8.39 2.63
CA THR A 57 -0.87 -9.20 3.42
C THR A 57 0.53 -9.15 2.80
N PRO A 58 1.57 -9.72 3.44
CA PRO A 58 2.90 -9.76 2.83
C PRO A 58 2.98 -10.53 1.50
N GLU A 59 2.06 -11.44 1.19
CA GLU A 59 1.97 -12.14 -0.10
C GLU A 59 1.63 -11.19 -1.26
N HIS A 60 0.97 -10.08 -0.93
CA HIS A 60 0.59 -9.04 -1.88
C HIS A 60 1.71 -8.02 -2.11
N TYR A 61 2.81 -8.11 -1.36
CA TYR A 61 3.94 -7.21 -1.53
C TYR A 61 4.62 -7.44 -2.88
N VAL A 62 4.91 -6.33 -3.56
CA VAL A 62 5.57 -6.31 -4.87
C VAL A 62 6.97 -5.71 -4.75
N ASP A 63 7.10 -4.55 -4.12
CA ASP A 63 8.35 -3.80 -4.07
C ASP A 63 8.37 -2.75 -2.94
N GLY A 64 9.55 -2.30 -2.52
CA GLY A 64 9.75 -1.43 -1.36
C GLY A 64 10.67 -1.98 -0.26
N PRO A 65 10.87 -1.22 0.82
CA PRO A 65 10.70 0.23 0.87
C PRO A 65 11.55 0.90 -0.21
N LYS A 66 10.99 1.91 -0.89
CA LYS A 66 11.75 2.79 -1.79
C LYS A 66 11.67 4.21 -1.28
N THR A 67 12.79 4.92 -1.31
CA THR A 67 12.81 6.33 -0.94
C THR A 67 11.82 7.13 -1.79
N ASP A 68 10.99 7.92 -1.12
CA ASP A 68 10.15 8.92 -1.79
C ASP A 68 11.02 10.12 -2.18
N TYR A 69 11.32 10.27 -3.46
CA TYR A 69 12.14 11.37 -3.97
C TYR A 69 11.54 12.76 -3.69
N ASN A 70 10.22 12.86 -3.49
CA ASN A 70 9.58 14.13 -3.14
C ASN A 70 9.68 14.44 -1.63
N PHE A 71 9.91 13.43 -0.80
CA PHE A 71 9.97 13.54 0.65
C PHE A 71 11.13 12.68 1.18
N PRO A 72 12.38 13.17 1.08
CA PRO A 72 13.55 12.44 1.55
C PRO A 72 13.41 12.02 3.02
N GLY A 73 13.72 10.76 3.31
CA GLY A 73 13.56 10.16 4.63
C GLY A 73 12.22 9.43 4.85
N GLU A 74 11.34 9.43 3.86
CA GLU A 74 10.12 8.63 3.87
C GLU A 74 10.14 7.58 2.75
N ASP A 75 9.45 6.47 2.97
CA ASP A 75 9.44 5.34 2.04
C ASP A 75 8.04 5.08 1.45
N VAL A 76 8.03 4.59 0.21
CA VAL A 76 6.85 4.08 -0.47
C VAL A 76 6.94 2.57 -0.61
N TRP A 77 5.77 1.93 -0.53
CA TRP A 77 5.60 0.49 -0.59
C TRP A 77 4.61 0.15 -1.69
N ILE A 78 4.93 -0.88 -2.47
CA ILE A 78 4.12 -1.32 -3.60
C ILE A 78 3.51 -2.67 -3.27
N PHE A 79 2.21 -2.77 -3.47
CA PHE A 79 1.44 -3.99 -3.35
C PHE A 79 0.63 -4.21 -4.63
N GLY A 80 0.24 -5.45 -4.85
CA GLY A 80 -0.75 -5.82 -5.86
C GLY A 80 -1.87 -6.62 -5.22
N THR A 81 -3.08 -6.52 -5.75
CA THR A 81 -4.24 -7.27 -5.28
C THR A 81 -5.12 -7.66 -6.45
N ASN A 82 -5.81 -8.79 -6.35
CA ASN A 82 -6.87 -9.10 -7.29
C ASN A 82 -8.19 -8.55 -6.76
N ILE A 83 -8.96 -7.89 -7.62
CA ILE A 83 -10.31 -7.42 -7.34
C ILE A 83 -11.14 -7.87 -8.55
N GLU A 84 -12.11 -8.74 -8.32
CA GLU A 84 -12.82 -9.48 -9.38
C GLU A 84 -11.81 -10.23 -10.27
N GLU A 85 -11.88 -10.06 -11.60
CA GLU A 85 -10.97 -10.69 -12.56
C GLU A 85 -9.72 -9.85 -12.88
N ASN A 86 -9.56 -8.69 -12.24
CA ASN A 86 -8.51 -7.75 -12.57
C ASN A 86 -7.46 -7.62 -11.46
N GLU A 87 -6.19 -7.53 -11.85
CA GLU A 87 -5.10 -7.22 -10.93
C GLU A 87 -4.94 -5.70 -10.80
N TYR A 88 -4.81 -5.21 -9.57
CA TYR A 88 -4.64 -3.81 -9.22
C TYR A 88 -3.29 -3.54 -8.58
N TYR A 89 -2.67 -2.44 -9.00
CA TYR A 89 -1.47 -1.86 -8.42
C TYR A 89 -1.84 -0.88 -7.29
N ILE A 90 -1.15 -1.00 -6.15
CA ILE A 90 -1.32 -0.13 -4.99
C ILE A 90 0.03 0.44 -4.56
N LYS A 91 0.12 1.77 -4.43
CA LYS A 91 1.29 2.46 -3.87
C LYS A 91 0.92 3.15 -2.57
N LEU A 92 1.55 2.73 -1.48
CA LEU A 92 1.25 3.12 -0.11
C LEU A 92 2.42 3.83 0.55
N LYS A 93 2.11 4.66 1.55
CA LYS A 93 3.08 5.41 2.33
C LYS A 93 2.54 5.73 3.73
N ILE A 94 3.43 5.85 4.70
CA ILE A 94 3.13 6.46 6.01
C ILE A 94 3.95 7.74 6.10
N ARG A 95 3.27 8.87 6.23
CA ARG A 95 3.89 10.18 6.48
C ARG A 95 3.93 10.45 7.98
N ARG A 96 5.08 10.85 8.51
CA ARG A 96 5.23 11.19 9.94
C ARG A 96 5.37 12.69 10.10
N PHE A 97 4.64 13.27 11.03
CA PHE A 97 4.73 14.70 11.31
C PHE A 97 5.81 14.95 12.37
N LYS A 98 6.63 15.99 12.20
CA LYS A 98 7.79 16.26 13.06
C LYS A 98 7.41 16.68 14.48
N ASP A 99 6.20 17.20 14.65
CA ASP A 99 5.78 17.87 15.88
C ASP A 99 5.06 16.92 16.85
N ASP A 100 4.66 15.72 16.41
CA ASP A 100 4.14 14.65 17.27
C ASP A 100 4.50 13.27 16.69
N ALA A 101 5.31 12.50 17.43
CA ALA A 101 5.73 11.16 17.03
C ALA A 101 4.55 10.16 16.95
N ASN A 102 3.42 10.46 17.61
CA ASN A 102 2.20 9.68 17.53
C ASN A 102 1.30 10.08 16.35
N ASP A 103 1.58 11.22 15.71
CA ASP A 103 0.81 11.68 14.57
C ASP A 103 1.46 11.26 13.26
N ALA A 104 0.73 10.43 12.54
CA ALA A 104 1.12 9.94 11.24
C ALA A 104 -0.12 9.75 10.38
N LEU A 105 0.08 9.87 9.08
CA LEU A 105 -0.97 9.75 8.09
C LEU A 105 -0.63 8.62 7.12
N PHE A 106 -1.54 7.66 7.01
CA PHE A 106 -1.47 6.66 5.96
C PHE A 106 -1.97 7.24 4.63
N LEU A 107 -1.19 7.06 3.57
CA LEU A 107 -1.49 7.58 2.24
C LEU A 107 -1.58 6.43 1.24
N CYS A 108 -2.73 6.33 0.57
CA CYS A 108 -2.81 5.62 -0.70
C CYS A 108 -2.47 6.61 -1.82
N ILE A 109 -1.27 6.49 -2.39
CA ILE A 109 -0.75 7.39 -3.43
C ILE A 109 -1.28 6.98 -4.80
N SER A 110 -1.39 5.69 -5.07
CA SER A 110 -1.84 5.16 -6.36
C SER A 110 -2.66 3.90 -6.17
N PHE A 111 -3.79 3.82 -6.87
CA PHE A 111 -4.68 2.67 -6.91
C PHE A 111 -5.27 2.59 -8.32
N HIS A 112 -4.89 1.58 -9.09
CA HIS A 112 -5.38 1.40 -10.46
C HIS A 112 -5.13 -0.02 -10.99
N PRO A 113 -5.83 -0.46 -12.04
CA PRO A 113 -5.51 -1.71 -12.73
C PRO A 113 -4.04 -1.77 -13.17
N VAL A 114 -3.47 -2.96 -13.14
CA VAL A 114 -2.07 -3.20 -13.52
C VAL A 114 -1.84 -2.90 -15.00
N GLU A 115 -0.78 -2.15 -15.29
CA GLU A 115 -0.33 -1.85 -16.67
C GLU A 115 0.86 -2.71 -17.10
N HIS A 116 1.58 -3.28 -16.11
CA HIS A 116 2.78 -4.07 -16.31
C HIS A 116 2.83 -5.22 -15.30
N PRO A 117 3.27 -6.44 -15.69
CA PRO A 117 3.28 -7.59 -14.80
C PRO A 117 3.93 -7.30 -13.44
N LEU A 118 3.21 -7.61 -12.36
CA LEU A 118 3.73 -7.51 -11.01
C LEU A 118 4.50 -8.77 -10.63
N LYS A 119 5.53 -8.61 -9.79
CA LYS A 119 6.29 -9.72 -9.21
C LYS A 119 6.04 -9.73 -7.72
N TYR A 120 5.81 -10.91 -7.15
CA TYR A 120 5.46 -11.06 -5.74
C TYR A 120 6.53 -11.89 -5.02
N PRO A 121 7.55 -11.26 -4.41
CA PRO A 121 8.69 -11.98 -3.83
C PRO A 121 8.33 -12.95 -2.70
N PHE A 122 7.14 -12.81 -2.11
CA PHE A 122 6.67 -13.63 -0.99
C PHE A 122 5.46 -14.52 -1.34
N ARG A 123 4.99 -14.50 -2.59
CA ARG A 123 3.93 -15.38 -3.08
C ARG A 123 4.58 -16.62 -3.69
N GLY A 124 4.37 -17.79 -3.08
CA GLY A 124 4.97 -19.06 -3.54
C GLY A 124 6.12 -19.59 -2.67
N GLY A 125 6.05 -19.43 -1.35
CA GLY A 125 6.86 -20.26 -0.46
C GLY A 125 6.29 -21.67 -0.42
N ASP A 126 6.85 -22.57 -1.22
CA ASP A 126 6.73 -24.01 -0.97
C ASP A 126 7.15 -24.30 0.47
N CYS A 127 6.43 -25.25 1.07
CA CYS A 127 6.83 -25.88 2.32
C CYS A 127 8.29 -26.35 2.24
N THR A 128 9.09 -25.95 3.22
CA THR A 128 10.21 -26.75 3.72
C THR A 128 10.06 -26.88 5.22
#